data_AF-H8Z8Z5-F1
#
_entry.id   AF-H8Z8Z5-F1
#
_cell.length_a   1.000
_cell.length_b   1.000
_cell.length_c   1.000
_cell.angle_alpha   90.00
_cell.angle_beta   90.00
_cell.angle_gamma   90.00
#
_symmetry.space_group_name_H-M   'P 1'
#
loop_
_entity.id
_entity.type
_entity.pdbx_description
1 polymer ?
#
loop_
_entity_poly.entity_id
_entity_poly.type
_entity_poly.pdbx_seq_one_letter_code
_entity_poly.pdbx_strand_id
1 'polypeptide(L)'
;MLGHCSRMNMYNKHNIRHTVHRRRVSCSLHTILKICTVKFVYKDIFIYFIVMREVTPTKGRRRTVQPEAIKEIPTRRKSAQINKAREFVCDVQKTIQKLLDQEDTTKDGTITVDDAGPKKYLIDGQYGDQIWLEGNYCISTLLQELALVDINLKTVIVPEKIINEHTINRLTRLIKTCFWPNLRRVLDLNGLKLALIDTKISRVEYFLYVPSFDTESIQYYKEIIASLADSGFLVRMIKLRTSKACQAGVFFADTLVSREALCDTAPGLLSLSHTYFFISPAELADASQAEQAAYCTKPKAFEEEIKQENKKVPFAEAWHNPQIPPENRGGYIRQGKGPCPFYVPGGRFNEMYGWDSYFIAKGLILSNQLSEAFSIAENLRYQIEAYGKILNANRSYYLFRGNPPLFSTLVVELISHLTAQERNSLEGWIEKAVDAMISEYYYFHRGYNEEIHLTRHAPGGKGIPLETEEGHFFAAIREIVPEAANWSASDLNEYIAKYNRGEVVSEELEEFLTK
;
A
#
# COMPACT_ATOMS: atom_id res chain seq x y z
N MET A 1 41.42 -15.92 21.14
CA MET A 1 42.11 -15.27 22.26
C MET A 1 41.82 -13.78 22.19
N LEU A 2 41.40 -13.22 23.32
CA LEU A 2 41.05 -11.83 23.56
C LEU A 2 42.23 -10.88 23.27
N GLY A 3 41.93 -9.64 22.88
CA GLY A 3 42.94 -8.57 22.83
C GLY A 3 42.41 -7.22 22.36
N HIS A 4 41.90 -6.43 23.31
CA HIS A 4 41.63 -4.99 23.31
C HIS A 4 42.20 -4.11 22.18
N CYS A 5 41.37 -3.18 21.67
CA CYS A 5 41.86 -1.84 21.36
C CYS A 5 40.81 -0.72 21.60
N SER A 6 41.09 -0.01 22.68
CA SER A 6 40.78 1.36 23.12
C SER A 6 39.97 2.31 22.22
N ARG A 7 39.01 2.98 22.88
CA ARG A 7 38.42 4.28 22.51
C ARG A 7 39.51 5.31 22.22
N MET A 8 39.36 6.06 21.13
CA MET A 8 40.00 7.36 20.97
C MET A 8 39.03 8.35 20.33
N ASN A 9 38.54 9.28 21.15
CA ASN A 9 37.90 10.51 20.72
C ASN A 9 38.96 11.39 20.05
N MET A 10 38.77 11.77 18.79
CA MET A 10 39.35 13.01 18.25
C MET A 10 38.33 13.71 17.36
N TYR A 11 37.80 14.80 17.92
CA TYR A 11 37.34 15.95 17.15
C TYR A 11 38.47 16.40 16.22
N ASN A 12 38.24 16.41 14.91
CA ASN A 12 39.01 17.28 14.02
C ASN A 12 38.10 17.90 12.96
N LYS A 13 37.82 19.20 13.15
CA LYS A 13 37.20 20.09 12.19
C LYS A 13 38.21 20.36 11.08
N HIS A 14 37.98 19.83 9.88
CA HIS A 14 38.58 20.37 8.66
C HIS A 14 37.48 20.84 7.71
N ASN A 15 37.41 22.17 7.61
CA ASN A 15 36.63 22.91 6.63
C ASN A 15 37.21 22.64 5.23
N ILE A 16 36.50 21.87 4.42
CA ILE A 16 36.71 21.85 2.97
C ILE A 16 35.49 22.54 2.35
N ARG A 17 35.69 23.79 1.93
CA ARG A 17 34.72 24.54 1.13
C ARG A 17 34.75 24.01 -0.31
N HIS A 18 33.79 23.17 -0.66
CA HIS A 18 33.42 22.95 -2.06
C HIS A 18 32.16 23.74 -2.38
N THR A 19 32.31 24.67 -3.32
CA THR A 19 31.27 25.53 -3.88
C THR A 19 30.33 24.68 -4.73
N VAL A 20 29.24 24.18 -4.15
CA VAL A 20 28.15 23.57 -4.91
C VAL A 20 27.19 24.68 -5.35
N HIS A 21 27.06 24.89 -6.65
CA HIS A 21 26.03 25.73 -7.24
C HIS A 21 24.64 25.19 -6.85
N ARG A 22 24.01 25.80 -5.83
CA ARG A 22 22.59 25.64 -5.55
C ARG A 22 21.79 26.22 -6.73
N ARG A 23 21.35 25.36 -7.67
CA ARG A 23 20.15 25.68 -8.47
C ARG A 23 18.96 25.65 -7.52
N ARG A 24 18.48 26.84 -7.12
CA ARG A 24 17.16 27.01 -6.50
C ARG A 24 16.11 26.56 -7.52
N VAL A 25 15.56 25.37 -7.34
CA VAL A 25 14.27 25.03 -7.95
C VAL A 25 13.22 25.75 -7.11
N SER A 26 12.80 26.93 -7.56
CA SER A 26 11.64 27.61 -7.00
C SER A 26 10.39 26.83 -7.42
N CYS A 27 9.98 25.87 -6.60
CA CYS A 27 8.67 25.24 -6.75
C CYS A 27 7.63 26.28 -6.31
N SER A 28 6.98 26.93 -7.27
CA SER A 28 5.89 27.86 -6.97
C SER A 28 4.74 27.11 -6.29
N LEU A 29 4.01 27.76 -5.38
CA LEU A 29 2.82 27.22 -4.72
C LEU A 29 1.79 26.63 -5.71
N HIS A 30 1.83 27.08 -6.97
CA HIS A 30 1.00 26.61 -8.08
C HIS A 30 1.25 25.14 -8.46
N THR A 31 2.46 24.61 -8.26
CA THR A 31 2.80 23.21 -8.57
C THR A 31 2.30 22.25 -7.50
N ILE A 32 2.25 22.68 -6.24
CA ILE A 32 1.71 21.89 -5.12
C ILE A 32 0.18 21.75 -5.26
N LEU A 33 -0.51 22.79 -5.73
CA LEU A 33 -1.94 22.75 -6.00
C LEU A 33 -2.35 21.80 -7.15
N LYS A 34 -1.47 21.56 -8.13
CA LYS A 34 -1.71 20.56 -9.21
C LYS A 34 -1.46 19.12 -8.78
N ILE A 35 -0.74 18.88 -7.68
CA ILE A 35 -0.54 17.53 -7.13
C ILE A 35 -1.73 17.12 -6.24
N CYS A 36 -2.46 18.09 -5.69
CA CYS A 36 -3.65 17.84 -4.86
C CYS A 36 -4.92 17.46 -5.65
N THR A 37 -4.92 17.55 -6.98
CA THR A 37 -5.95 16.94 -7.82
C THR A 37 -5.63 15.48 -8.05
N VAL A 38 -5.91 14.64 -7.06
CA VAL A 38 -6.20 13.22 -7.33
C VAL A 38 -7.39 13.23 -8.29
N LYS A 39 -7.16 12.91 -9.56
CA LYS A 39 -8.23 12.64 -10.52
C LYS A 39 -9.06 11.48 -9.97
N PHE A 40 -10.16 11.80 -9.29
CA PHE A 40 -11.24 10.84 -9.05
C PHE A 40 -11.94 10.65 -10.39
N VAL A 41 -11.44 9.73 -11.23
CA VAL A 41 -12.18 9.34 -12.41
C VAL A 41 -13.37 8.52 -11.92
N TYR A 42 -14.59 8.99 -12.22
CA TYR A 42 -15.86 8.32 -11.91
C TYR A 42 -15.90 6.84 -12.35
N LYS A 43 -15.02 6.45 -13.29
CA LYS A 43 -14.89 5.07 -13.79
C LYS A 43 -14.20 4.11 -12.81
N ASP A 44 -13.26 4.57 -11.98
CA ASP A 44 -12.43 3.63 -11.19
C ASP A 44 -13.13 3.10 -9.94
N ILE A 45 -14.14 3.81 -9.43
CA ILE A 45 -15.00 3.31 -8.34
C ILE A 45 -15.99 2.25 -8.86
N PHE A 46 -16.45 2.38 -10.10
CA PHE A 46 -17.43 1.46 -10.67
C PHE A 46 -16.85 0.09 -11.02
N ILE A 47 -15.56 -0.01 -11.34
CA ILE A 47 -14.92 -1.29 -11.72
C ILE A 47 -14.71 -2.20 -10.50
N TYR A 48 -14.58 -1.66 -9.29
CA TYR A 48 -14.31 -2.46 -8.09
C TYR A 48 -15.56 -3.07 -7.42
N PHE A 49 -16.78 -2.67 -7.81
CA PHE A 49 -18.02 -3.11 -7.14
C PHE A 49 -18.97 -3.93 -8.02
N ILE A 50 -18.63 -4.22 -9.28
CA ILE A 50 -19.45 -5.07 -10.16
C ILE A 50 -18.99 -6.53 -10.05
N VAL A 51 -19.33 -7.20 -8.94
CA VAL A 51 -19.50 -8.66 -8.91
C VAL A 51 -20.69 -9.02 -8.01
N MET A 52 -21.84 -9.24 -8.65
CA MET A 52 -22.96 -10.12 -8.26
C MET A 52 -23.58 -10.02 -6.86
N ARG A 53 -24.85 -9.56 -6.81
CA ARG A 53 -26.03 -10.43 -6.54
C ARG A 53 -27.32 -9.62 -6.66
N GLU A 54 -28.29 -10.16 -7.40
CA GLU A 54 -29.69 -9.71 -7.33
C GLU A 54 -30.22 -9.93 -5.91
N VAL A 55 -30.63 -8.86 -5.23
CA VAL A 55 -31.35 -8.95 -3.96
C VAL A 55 -32.51 -7.96 -3.99
N THR A 56 -33.70 -8.51 -3.79
CA THR A 56 -34.99 -7.81 -3.74
C THR A 56 -35.05 -6.80 -2.59
N PRO A 57 -35.78 -5.68 -2.77
CA PRO A 57 -35.71 -4.53 -1.87
C PRO A 57 -36.42 -4.80 -0.54
N THR A 58 -35.73 -4.52 0.58
CA THR A 58 -36.38 -4.37 1.89
C THR A 58 -36.23 -2.93 2.43
N LYS A 59 -37.22 -2.53 3.24
CA LYS A 59 -37.58 -1.15 3.59
C LYS A 59 -36.41 -0.31 4.13
N GLY A 60 -36.33 0.93 3.65
CA GLY A 60 -35.21 1.87 3.82
C GLY A 60 -34.81 2.17 5.26
N ARG A 61 -33.50 2.08 5.53
CA ARG A 61 -32.85 2.63 6.71
C ARG A 61 -32.23 3.98 6.37
N ARG A 62 -32.64 5.04 7.08
CA ARG A 62 -31.92 6.31 7.16
C ARG A 62 -30.75 6.14 8.12
N ARG A 63 -29.57 6.64 7.78
CA ARG A 63 -28.43 6.69 8.70
C ARG A 63 -27.77 8.06 8.64
N THR A 64 -27.70 8.72 9.80
CA THR A 64 -26.94 9.95 10.00
C THR A 64 -25.46 9.61 10.14
N VAL A 65 -24.58 10.38 9.51
CA VAL A 65 -23.14 10.36 9.84
C VAL A 65 -23.00 10.99 11.22
N GLN A 66 -22.85 10.17 12.28
CA GLN A 66 -22.84 10.65 13.67
C GLN A 66 -21.47 11.24 14.08
N PRO A 67 -21.44 12.41 14.75
CA PRO A 67 -20.40 12.78 15.69
C PRO A 67 -20.70 12.21 17.09
N GLU A 68 -19.67 11.78 17.83
CA GLU A 68 -19.78 11.26 19.20
C GLU A 68 -20.26 12.33 20.20
N ALA A 69 -21.08 11.91 21.17
CA ALA A 69 -21.74 12.79 22.14
C ALA A 69 -20.83 13.21 23.30
N ILE A 70 -20.70 14.52 23.55
CA ILE A 70 -20.04 15.09 24.74
C ILE A 70 -21.12 15.50 25.76
N LYS A 71 -20.95 15.08 27.01
CA LYS A 71 -21.83 15.43 28.15
C LYS A 71 -21.63 16.89 28.57
N GLU A 72 -22.71 17.66 28.65
CA GLU A 72 -22.74 19.05 29.15
C GLU A 72 -22.75 19.12 30.69
N ILE A 73 -22.05 20.11 31.24
CA ILE A 73 -22.21 20.63 32.61
C ILE A 73 -22.82 22.04 32.49
N PRO A 74 -23.81 22.44 33.32
CA PRO A 74 -24.56 23.67 33.06
C PRO A 74 -23.92 24.89 33.74
N THR A 75 -23.64 25.93 32.96
CA THR A 75 -23.52 27.30 33.50
C THR A 75 -24.11 28.34 32.54
N ARG A 76 -24.66 29.39 33.16
CA ARG A 76 -25.76 30.26 32.71
C ARG A 76 -25.39 31.32 31.66
N ARG A 77 -26.28 31.43 30.66
CA ARG A 77 -26.48 32.42 29.56
C ARG A 77 -25.73 33.77 29.61
N LYS A 78 -25.03 34.06 28.50
CA LYS A 78 -25.24 35.29 27.69
C LYS A 78 -25.29 34.89 26.21
N SER A 79 -26.24 35.48 25.48
CA SER A 79 -26.60 35.19 24.10
C SER A 79 -25.49 35.55 23.11
N ALA A 80 -24.77 34.53 22.62
CA ALA A 80 -24.25 34.51 21.27
C ALA A 80 -25.11 33.50 20.50
N GLN A 81 -25.69 33.90 19.36
CA GLN A 81 -26.22 32.92 18.42
C GLN A 81 -25.04 32.06 17.98
N ILE A 82 -24.91 30.87 18.57
CA ILE A 82 -24.03 29.84 18.06
C ILE A 82 -24.64 29.46 16.71
N ASN A 83 -24.02 29.92 15.62
CA ASN A 83 -24.36 29.48 14.26
C ASN A 83 -24.22 27.95 14.24
N LYS A 84 -25.33 27.25 14.39
CA LYS A 84 -25.37 25.79 14.23
C LYS A 84 -24.97 25.52 12.77
N ALA A 85 -23.93 24.72 12.56
CA ALA A 85 -23.48 24.37 11.22
C ALA A 85 -24.67 23.78 10.45
N ARG A 86 -24.90 24.27 9.23
CA ARG A 86 -26.05 23.86 8.42
C ARG A 86 -25.88 22.42 7.94
N GLU A 87 -26.98 21.78 7.61
CA GLU A 87 -27.01 20.42 7.10
C GLU A 87 -27.89 20.37 5.85
N PHE A 88 -27.40 19.69 4.82
CA PHE A 88 -28.03 19.62 3.50
C PHE A 88 -28.58 18.23 3.23
N VAL A 89 -29.82 18.15 2.75
CA VAL A 89 -30.46 16.86 2.45
C VAL A 89 -30.33 16.59 0.95
N CYS A 90 -29.56 15.57 0.61
CA CYS A 90 -29.23 15.25 -0.79
C CYS A 90 -29.85 13.91 -1.19
N ASP A 91 -30.65 13.90 -2.26
CA ASP A 91 -30.93 12.67 -3.02
C ASP A 91 -29.66 12.35 -3.81
N VAL A 92 -28.94 11.29 -3.43
CA VAL A 92 -27.54 11.06 -3.84
C VAL A 92 -27.40 11.06 -5.36
N GLN A 93 -28.14 10.19 -6.04
CA GLN A 93 -28.04 10.02 -7.49
C GLN A 93 -28.55 11.25 -8.24
N LYS A 94 -29.68 11.84 -7.82
CA LYS A 94 -30.21 13.04 -8.50
C LYS A 94 -29.30 14.25 -8.32
N THR A 95 -28.72 14.41 -7.14
CA THR A 95 -27.84 15.55 -6.82
C THR A 95 -26.53 15.42 -7.59
N ILE A 96 -25.93 14.22 -7.63
CA ILE A 96 -24.77 13.92 -8.47
C ILE A 96 -25.06 14.27 -9.94
N GLN A 97 -26.15 13.76 -10.50
CA GLN A 97 -26.48 13.97 -11.91
C GLN A 97 -26.65 15.47 -12.21
N LYS A 98 -27.38 16.20 -11.36
CA LYS A 98 -27.55 17.65 -11.52
C LYS A 98 -26.24 18.42 -11.42
N LEU A 99 -25.35 18.05 -10.49
CA LEU A 99 -24.03 18.66 -10.36
C LEU A 99 -23.21 18.46 -11.64
N LEU A 100 -23.14 17.23 -12.17
CA LEU A 100 -22.39 16.92 -13.38
C LEU A 100 -23.00 17.55 -14.64
N ASP A 101 -24.33 17.58 -14.75
CA ASP A 101 -25.00 18.21 -15.89
C ASP A 101 -24.72 19.71 -15.95
N GLN A 102 -24.66 20.37 -14.79
CA GLN A 102 -24.46 21.81 -14.69
C GLN A 102 -22.99 22.24 -14.72
N GLU A 103 -22.11 21.53 -14.01
CA GLU A 103 -20.76 22.01 -13.68
C GLU A 103 -19.64 21.22 -14.36
N ASP A 104 -19.85 19.94 -14.72
CA ASP A 104 -18.88 19.13 -15.47
C ASP A 104 -19.09 19.35 -16.98
N THR A 105 -18.29 20.25 -17.54
CA THR A 105 -18.34 20.64 -18.96
C THR A 105 -17.47 19.79 -19.85
N THR A 106 -16.45 19.14 -19.28
CA THR A 106 -15.56 18.21 -20.00
C THR A 106 -16.13 16.79 -20.09
N LYS A 107 -17.17 16.49 -19.30
CA LYS A 107 -17.84 15.18 -19.18
C LYS A 107 -16.90 14.07 -18.76
N ASP A 108 -15.93 14.39 -17.89
CA ASP A 108 -14.99 13.44 -17.32
C ASP A 108 -15.39 12.95 -15.91
N GLY A 109 -16.53 13.41 -15.39
CA GLY A 109 -17.05 13.07 -14.08
C GLY A 109 -16.41 13.86 -12.94
N THR A 110 -15.69 14.93 -13.24
CA THR A 110 -15.04 15.79 -12.24
C THR A 110 -15.49 17.25 -12.37
N ILE A 111 -15.29 18.03 -11.30
CA ILE A 111 -15.57 19.47 -11.30
C ILE A 111 -14.27 20.18 -10.95
N THR A 112 -13.73 20.91 -11.91
CA THR A 112 -12.40 21.54 -11.83
C THR A 112 -12.43 23.03 -12.12
N VAL A 113 -11.26 23.67 -12.05
CA VAL A 113 -11.10 25.07 -12.46
C VAL A 113 -11.21 25.26 -13.97
N ASP A 114 -10.99 24.20 -14.75
CA ASP A 114 -11.02 24.24 -16.21
C ASP A 114 -12.46 24.14 -16.75
N ASP A 115 -13.42 23.72 -15.90
CA ASP A 115 -14.82 23.66 -16.27
C ASP A 115 -15.44 25.05 -16.41
N ALA A 116 -16.29 25.23 -17.42
CA ALA A 116 -16.96 26.51 -17.72
C ALA A 116 -18.33 26.69 -17.04
N GLY A 117 -18.71 25.79 -16.11
CA GLY A 117 -19.95 25.87 -15.35
C GLY A 117 -20.12 27.17 -14.52
N PRO A 118 -21.32 27.46 -14.02
CA PRO A 118 -21.64 28.73 -13.34
C PRO A 118 -20.97 28.87 -11.96
N LYS A 119 -20.36 27.81 -11.44
CA LYS A 119 -19.64 27.79 -10.16
C LYS A 119 -20.53 28.11 -8.97
N LYS A 120 -21.82 27.82 -9.10
CA LYS A 120 -22.85 28.05 -8.08
C LYS A 120 -23.92 26.98 -8.17
N TYR A 121 -24.20 26.29 -7.08
CA TYR A 121 -25.20 25.22 -7.02
C TYR A 121 -26.21 25.47 -5.91
N LEU A 122 -27.51 25.41 -6.23
CA LEU A 122 -28.59 25.58 -5.27
C LEU A 122 -28.90 24.23 -4.60
N ILE A 123 -28.77 24.18 -3.28
CA ILE A 123 -28.96 22.97 -2.47
C ILE A 123 -30.06 23.17 -1.41
N ASP A 124 -30.81 22.10 -1.14
CA ASP A 124 -31.85 22.08 -0.12
C ASP A 124 -31.24 21.81 1.27
N GLY A 125 -31.47 22.74 2.19
CA GLY A 125 -31.18 22.61 3.61
C GLY A 125 -32.18 21.68 4.31
N GLN A 126 -31.79 21.14 5.46
CA GLN A 126 -32.60 20.19 6.21
C GLN A 126 -33.97 20.71 6.66
N TYR A 127 -34.13 22.04 6.77
CA TYR A 127 -35.36 22.69 7.21
C TYR A 127 -36.22 23.20 6.04
N GLY A 128 -35.88 22.82 4.80
CA GLY A 128 -36.61 23.21 3.59
C GLY A 128 -36.20 24.58 3.03
N ASP A 129 -35.17 25.22 3.60
CA ASP A 129 -34.53 26.40 3.04
C ASP A 129 -33.62 26.03 1.86
N GLN A 130 -33.44 26.93 0.89
CA GLN A 130 -32.53 26.72 -0.24
C GLN A 130 -31.33 27.64 -0.13
N ILE A 131 -30.13 27.09 -0.35
CA ILE A 131 -28.86 27.78 -0.11
C ILE A 131 -27.97 27.64 -1.36
N TRP A 132 -27.29 28.72 -1.72
CA TRP A 132 -26.27 28.67 -2.77
C TRP A 132 -24.94 28.20 -2.21
N LEU A 133 -24.41 27.11 -2.75
CA LEU A 133 -23.00 26.74 -2.62
C LEU A 133 -22.24 27.44 -3.75
N GLU A 134 -21.19 28.18 -3.41
CA GLU A 134 -20.42 28.95 -4.39
C GLU A 134 -18.97 28.48 -4.45
N GLY A 135 -18.43 28.45 -5.67
CA GLY A 135 -17.05 28.11 -5.94
C GLY A 135 -16.82 26.62 -6.25
N ASN A 136 -15.84 26.38 -7.12
CA ASN A 136 -15.44 25.04 -7.56
C ASN A 136 -15.18 24.08 -6.41
N TYR A 137 -14.46 24.54 -5.39
CA TYR A 137 -14.04 23.68 -4.29
C TYR A 137 -15.21 23.09 -3.51
N CYS A 138 -16.17 23.92 -3.11
CA CYS A 138 -17.33 23.48 -2.32
C CYS A 138 -18.22 22.53 -3.14
N ILE A 139 -18.46 22.87 -4.40
CA ILE A 139 -19.31 22.08 -5.30
C ILE A 139 -18.64 20.74 -5.63
N SER A 140 -17.34 20.75 -5.96
CA SER A 140 -16.56 19.52 -6.15
C SER A 140 -16.50 18.68 -4.86
N THR A 141 -16.44 19.31 -3.70
CA THR A 141 -16.43 18.61 -2.42
C THR A 141 -17.76 17.91 -2.18
N LEU A 142 -18.88 18.58 -2.44
CA LEU A 142 -20.20 17.95 -2.36
C LEU A 142 -20.29 16.74 -3.31
N LEU A 143 -19.86 16.89 -4.57
CA LEU A 143 -19.85 15.79 -5.54
C LEU A 143 -19.06 14.58 -4.99
N GLN A 144 -17.87 14.82 -4.44
CA GLN A 144 -17.02 13.77 -3.87
C GLN A 144 -17.64 13.10 -2.64
N GLU A 145 -18.19 13.90 -1.69
CA GLU A 145 -18.84 13.33 -0.51
C GLU A 145 -20.02 12.46 -0.89
N LEU A 146 -20.82 12.87 -1.88
CA LEU A 146 -21.91 12.05 -2.41
C LEU A 146 -21.41 10.79 -3.12
N ALA A 147 -20.30 10.87 -3.85
CA ALA A 147 -19.69 9.71 -4.53
C ALA A 147 -19.10 8.68 -3.56
N LEU A 148 -18.72 9.11 -2.34
CA LEU A 148 -18.23 8.21 -1.28
C LEU A 148 -19.36 7.52 -0.50
N VAL A 149 -20.62 7.91 -0.71
CA VAL A 149 -21.77 7.31 -0.02
C VAL A 149 -22.03 5.91 -0.56
N ASP A 150 -22.43 4.99 0.33
CA ASP A 150 -22.89 3.65 -0.03
C ASP A 150 -23.99 3.73 -1.10
N ILE A 151 -23.81 3.00 -2.20
CA ILE A 151 -24.71 2.98 -3.36
C ILE A 151 -26.17 2.63 -2.98
N ASN A 152 -26.38 1.94 -1.87
CA ASN A 152 -27.70 1.56 -1.37
C ASN A 152 -28.46 2.72 -0.70
N LEU A 153 -27.79 3.84 -0.39
CA LEU A 153 -28.40 5.00 0.23
C LEU A 153 -28.94 5.97 -0.83
N LYS A 154 -30.27 6.13 -0.85
CA LYS A 154 -30.93 7.11 -1.74
C LYS A 154 -30.77 8.55 -1.27
N THR A 155 -30.70 8.77 0.03
CA THR A 155 -30.66 10.12 0.62
C THR A 155 -29.66 10.18 1.75
N VAL A 156 -28.84 11.23 1.77
CA VAL A 156 -27.85 11.49 2.81
C VAL A 156 -27.96 12.93 3.31
N ILE A 157 -27.54 13.16 4.55
CA ILE A 157 -27.39 14.49 5.12
C ILE A 157 -25.90 14.85 5.10
N VAL A 158 -25.55 15.94 4.42
CA VAL A 158 -24.18 16.44 4.31
C VAL A 158 -24.05 17.72 5.14
N PRO A 159 -23.25 17.74 6.22
CA PRO A 159 -23.00 18.96 6.98
C PRO A 159 -22.18 19.97 6.18
N GLU A 160 -22.53 21.26 6.29
CA GLU A 160 -21.81 22.36 5.64
C GLU A 160 -20.33 22.40 6.01
N LYS A 161 -19.99 22.00 7.25
CA LYS A 161 -18.59 21.92 7.71
C LYS A 161 -17.73 20.94 6.90
N ILE A 162 -18.32 19.91 6.31
CA ILE A 162 -17.60 18.94 5.46
C ILE A 162 -17.41 19.51 4.06
N ILE A 163 -18.39 20.26 3.57
CA ILE A 163 -18.34 20.93 2.25
C ILE A 163 -17.28 22.05 2.25
N ASN A 164 -17.26 22.83 3.32
CA ASN A 164 -16.35 23.97 3.51
C ASN A 164 -15.10 23.60 4.30
N GLU A 165 -14.78 22.30 4.41
CA GLU A 165 -13.60 21.84 5.14
C GLU A 165 -12.33 22.46 4.54
N HIS A 166 -11.35 22.82 5.37
CA HIS A 166 -10.07 23.30 4.86
C HIS A 166 -9.35 22.19 4.07
N THR A 167 -8.78 22.52 2.90
CA THR A 167 -8.20 21.56 1.95
C THR A 167 -7.18 20.60 2.56
N ILE A 168 -6.28 21.11 3.41
CA ILE A 168 -5.26 20.29 4.08
C ILE A 168 -5.89 19.31 5.08
N ASN A 169 -6.90 19.75 5.82
CA ASN A 169 -7.61 18.91 6.80
C ASN A 169 -8.39 17.81 6.07
N ARG A 170 -9.07 18.19 4.99
CA ARG A 170 -9.80 17.26 4.11
C ARG A 170 -8.87 16.18 3.57
N LEU A 171 -7.74 16.56 2.97
CA LEU A 171 -6.80 15.59 2.41
C LEU A 171 -6.25 14.65 3.49
N THR A 172 -5.88 15.20 4.65
CA THR A 172 -5.39 14.41 5.79
C THR A 172 -6.44 13.42 6.27
N ARG A 173 -7.69 13.86 6.41
CA ARG A 173 -8.83 13.01 6.76
C ARG A 173 -9.05 11.91 5.73
N LEU A 174 -9.09 12.24 4.43
CA LEU A 174 -9.27 11.26 3.35
C LEU A 174 -8.15 10.23 3.30
N ILE A 175 -6.89 10.62 3.51
CA ILE A 175 -5.77 9.67 3.61
C ILE A 175 -6.06 8.64 4.71
N LYS A 176 -6.39 9.13 5.92
CA LYS A 176 -6.62 8.28 7.09
C LYS A 176 -7.87 7.40 6.99
N THR A 177 -8.98 7.94 6.47
CA THR A 177 -10.31 7.29 6.55
C THR A 177 -10.77 6.66 5.24
N CYS A 178 -10.14 6.98 4.11
CA CYS A 178 -10.54 6.48 2.79
C CYS A 178 -9.38 5.79 2.08
N PHE A 179 -8.22 6.45 1.95
CA PHE A 179 -7.14 5.91 1.11
C PHE A 179 -6.49 4.68 1.73
N TRP A 180 -6.09 4.72 3.01
CA TRP A 180 -5.50 3.53 3.64
C TRP A 180 -6.42 2.30 3.61
N PRO A 181 -7.70 2.38 4.03
CA PRO A 181 -8.61 1.24 3.91
C PRO A 181 -8.73 0.69 2.48
N ASN A 182 -8.73 1.56 1.47
CA ASN A 182 -8.83 1.16 0.06
C ASN A 182 -7.53 0.58 -0.52
N LEU A 183 -6.38 0.85 0.10
CA LEU A 183 -5.08 0.28 -0.29
C LEU A 183 -4.73 -0.99 0.48
N ARG A 184 -5.41 -1.23 1.61
CA ARG A 184 -5.23 -2.42 2.44
C ARG A 184 -5.73 -3.68 1.73
N ARG A 185 -4.97 -4.76 1.83
CA ARG A 185 -5.29 -6.09 1.32
C ARG A 185 -4.98 -7.14 2.39
N VAL A 186 -5.68 -8.26 2.31
CA VAL A 186 -5.44 -9.47 3.12
C VAL A 186 -5.65 -10.65 2.18
N LEU A 187 -4.80 -11.69 2.25
CA LEU A 187 -4.97 -12.89 1.42
C LEU A 187 -6.07 -13.83 1.96
N ASP A 188 -7.23 -13.27 2.31
CA ASP A 188 -8.46 -14.00 2.64
C ASP A 188 -9.17 -14.51 1.37
N LEU A 189 -10.36 -15.11 1.47
CA LEU A 189 -11.08 -15.67 0.32
C LEU A 189 -11.23 -14.68 -0.84
N ASN A 190 -11.60 -13.43 -0.55
CA ASN A 190 -11.84 -12.42 -1.58
C ASN A 190 -10.52 -11.76 -2.01
N GLY A 191 -9.65 -11.45 -1.06
CA GLY A 191 -8.38 -10.82 -1.34
C GLY A 191 -7.39 -11.73 -2.07
N LEU A 192 -7.40 -13.04 -1.80
CA LEU A 192 -6.63 -14.03 -2.58
C LEU A 192 -7.14 -14.08 -4.02
N LYS A 193 -8.46 -14.12 -4.24
CA LYS A 193 -9.05 -14.10 -5.59
C LYS A 193 -8.59 -12.86 -6.36
N LEU A 194 -8.66 -11.69 -5.73
CA LEU A 194 -8.21 -10.43 -6.32
C LEU A 194 -6.70 -10.42 -6.61
N ALA A 195 -5.89 -10.91 -5.66
CA ALA A 195 -4.43 -10.96 -5.79
C ALA A 195 -3.96 -11.98 -6.83
N LEU A 196 -4.71 -13.05 -7.06
CA LEU A 196 -4.37 -14.03 -8.09
C LEU A 196 -4.58 -13.49 -9.51
N ILE A 197 -5.57 -12.60 -9.71
CA ILE A 197 -5.81 -11.95 -11.00
C ILE A 197 -4.59 -11.09 -11.36
N ASP A 198 -3.94 -11.44 -12.46
CA ASP A 198 -2.82 -10.70 -13.02
C ASP A 198 -3.18 -10.22 -14.42
N THR A 199 -3.41 -8.92 -14.57
CA THR A 199 -3.77 -8.33 -15.87
C THR A 199 -2.58 -8.20 -16.82
N LYS A 200 -1.36 -8.45 -16.33
CA LYS A 200 -0.13 -8.38 -17.13
C LYS A 200 0.07 -9.64 -17.98
N ILE A 201 -0.61 -10.74 -17.63
CA ILE A 201 -0.43 -12.05 -18.27
C ILE A 201 -1.82 -12.67 -18.53
N SER A 202 -2.11 -13.00 -19.79
CA SER A 202 -3.39 -13.63 -20.19
C SER A 202 -3.37 -15.14 -19.98
N ARG A 203 -4.13 -15.67 -18.99
CA ARG A 203 -4.28 -17.12 -18.74
C ARG A 203 -5.63 -17.51 -18.12
N VAL A 204 -5.93 -18.80 -18.16
CA VAL A 204 -7.17 -19.42 -17.65
C VAL A 204 -7.01 -20.00 -16.24
N GLU A 205 -5.81 -20.43 -15.86
CA GLU A 205 -5.53 -21.03 -14.54
C GLU A 205 -4.66 -20.10 -13.68
N TYR A 206 -4.93 -20.06 -12.37
CA TYR A 206 -4.19 -19.24 -11.41
C TYR A 206 -3.24 -20.09 -10.55
N PHE A 207 -2.03 -19.59 -10.30
CA PHE A 207 -1.03 -20.30 -9.52
C PHE A 207 -0.72 -19.58 -8.20
N LEU A 208 -0.71 -20.33 -7.11
CA LEU A 208 -0.29 -19.87 -5.78
C LEU A 208 0.94 -20.65 -5.32
N TYR A 209 2.00 -19.94 -4.98
CA TYR A 209 3.25 -20.52 -4.54
C TYR A 209 3.44 -20.33 -3.03
N VAL A 210 3.59 -21.44 -2.32
CA VAL A 210 3.73 -21.45 -0.85
C VAL A 210 5.00 -22.18 -0.45
N PRO A 211 5.88 -21.60 0.40
CA PRO A 211 7.05 -22.29 0.92
C PRO A 211 6.70 -23.62 1.59
N SER A 212 7.46 -24.67 1.29
CA SER A 212 7.14 -26.03 1.75
C SER A 212 7.23 -26.21 3.27
N PHE A 213 8.00 -25.35 3.96
CA PHE A 213 8.11 -25.36 5.42
C PHE A 213 6.91 -24.71 6.11
N ASP A 214 6.13 -23.90 5.40
CA ASP A 214 5.01 -23.14 5.94
C ASP A 214 3.72 -23.98 5.93
N THR A 215 3.66 -24.94 6.85
CA THR A 215 2.55 -25.88 6.96
C THR A 215 1.23 -25.20 7.33
N GLU A 216 1.29 -24.09 8.08
CA GLU A 216 0.15 -23.27 8.47
C GLU A 216 -0.49 -22.61 7.23
N SER A 217 0.28 -21.87 6.43
CA SER A 217 -0.19 -21.29 5.16
C SER A 217 -0.72 -22.36 4.20
N ILE A 218 -0.04 -23.50 4.10
CA ILE A 218 -0.46 -24.61 3.22
C ILE A 218 -1.84 -25.13 3.61
N GLN A 219 -2.13 -25.27 4.91
CA GLN A 219 -3.43 -25.75 5.37
C GLN A 219 -4.52 -24.70 5.11
N TYR A 220 -4.25 -23.45 5.47
CA TYR A 220 -5.16 -22.33 5.24
C TYR A 220 -5.55 -22.18 3.76
N TYR A 221 -4.57 -22.16 2.86
CA TYR A 221 -4.85 -21.96 1.44
C TYR A 221 -5.55 -23.15 0.80
N LYS A 222 -5.38 -24.39 1.29
CA LYS A 222 -6.16 -25.53 0.81
C LYS A 222 -7.66 -25.33 1.03
N GLU A 223 -8.04 -24.82 2.20
CA GLU A 223 -9.44 -24.59 2.55
C GLU A 223 -10.05 -23.47 1.68
N ILE A 224 -9.31 -22.37 1.50
CA ILE A 224 -9.74 -21.27 0.63
C ILE A 224 -9.85 -21.71 -0.83
N ILE A 225 -8.85 -22.43 -1.35
CA ILE A 225 -8.86 -22.90 -2.74
C ILE A 225 -10.03 -23.86 -2.99
N ALA A 226 -10.38 -24.72 -2.03
CA ALA A 226 -11.57 -25.55 -2.13
C ALA A 226 -12.85 -24.71 -2.26
N SER A 227 -12.99 -23.65 -1.45
CA SER A 227 -14.13 -22.73 -1.53
C SER A 227 -14.16 -21.94 -2.85
N LEU A 228 -13.00 -21.56 -3.40
CA LEU A 228 -12.92 -20.89 -4.71
C LEU A 228 -13.33 -21.81 -5.87
N ALA A 229 -12.99 -23.10 -5.78
CA ALA A 229 -13.36 -24.09 -6.78
C ALA A 229 -14.87 -24.25 -6.92
N ASP A 230 -15.64 -24.10 -5.84
CA ASP A 230 -17.12 -24.11 -5.86
C ASP A 230 -17.70 -22.98 -6.74
N SER A 231 -16.95 -21.88 -6.90
CA SER A 231 -17.31 -20.75 -7.77
C SER A 231 -16.73 -20.85 -9.19
N GLY A 232 -16.08 -21.97 -9.53
CA GLY A 232 -15.39 -22.19 -10.81
C GLY A 232 -14.03 -21.48 -10.91
N PHE A 233 -13.51 -20.91 -9.82
CA PHE A 233 -12.22 -20.22 -9.82
C PHE A 233 -11.09 -21.20 -9.46
N LEU A 234 -10.45 -21.75 -10.48
CA LEU A 234 -9.46 -22.82 -10.34
C LEU A 234 -8.06 -22.27 -10.00
N VAL A 235 -7.53 -22.69 -8.84
CA VAL A 235 -6.21 -22.30 -8.35
C VAL A 235 -5.34 -23.53 -8.14
N ARG A 236 -4.14 -23.54 -8.72
CA ARG A 236 -3.12 -24.56 -8.49
C ARG A 236 -2.12 -24.07 -7.44
N MET A 237 -2.11 -24.72 -6.28
CA MET A 237 -1.12 -24.45 -5.24
C MET A 237 0.14 -25.28 -5.48
N ILE A 238 1.30 -24.63 -5.55
CA ILE A 238 2.61 -25.27 -5.73
C ILE A 238 3.46 -25.01 -4.49
N LYS A 239 4.00 -26.09 -3.92
CA LYS A 239 4.91 -26.01 -2.77
C LYS A 239 6.33 -25.71 -3.24
N LEU A 240 6.86 -24.57 -2.82
CA LEU A 240 8.23 -24.16 -3.10
C LEU A 240 9.18 -24.82 -2.10
N ARG A 241 10.02 -25.74 -2.58
CA ARG A 241 11.06 -26.36 -1.74
C ARG A 241 12.22 -25.39 -1.57
N THR A 242 12.24 -24.68 -0.46
CA THR A 242 13.42 -23.90 -0.05
C THR A 242 14.48 -24.88 0.44
N SER A 243 15.63 -24.96 -0.22
CA SER A 243 16.70 -25.85 0.22
C SER A 243 17.27 -25.38 1.57
N LYS A 244 17.87 -26.29 2.37
CA LYS A 244 18.64 -25.89 3.58
C LYS A 244 19.79 -24.92 3.24
N ALA A 245 20.26 -24.90 1.98
CA ALA A 245 21.27 -23.95 1.52
C ALA A 245 20.77 -22.50 1.47
N CYS A 246 19.45 -22.27 1.42
CA CYS A 246 18.87 -20.93 1.56
C CYS A 246 19.12 -20.31 2.94
N GLN A 247 19.36 -21.12 3.96
CA GLN A 247 19.78 -20.67 5.29
C GLN A 247 21.29 -20.37 5.37
N ALA A 248 22.06 -20.73 4.33
CA ALA A 248 23.51 -20.54 4.23
C ALA A 248 23.89 -19.50 3.16
N GLY A 249 22.94 -18.64 2.74
CA GLY A 249 23.19 -17.57 1.75
C GLY A 249 23.03 -17.99 0.28
N VAL A 250 22.50 -19.18 -0.02
CA VAL A 250 22.15 -19.58 -1.39
C VAL A 250 20.69 -19.23 -1.66
N PHE A 251 20.44 -18.12 -2.32
CA PHE A 251 19.09 -17.58 -2.50
C PHE A 251 18.20 -18.57 -3.27
N PHE A 252 16.90 -18.59 -2.98
CA PHE A 252 15.93 -19.49 -3.62
C PHE A 252 16.03 -19.49 -5.16
N ALA A 253 16.34 -18.32 -5.72
CA ALA A 253 16.69 -18.05 -7.11
C ALA A 253 17.90 -18.85 -7.64
N ASP A 254 18.94 -19.04 -6.83
CA ASP A 254 20.22 -19.63 -7.26
C ASP A 254 20.17 -21.17 -7.30
N THR A 255 19.18 -21.80 -6.64
CA THR A 255 18.98 -23.26 -6.62
C THR A 255 17.87 -23.76 -7.54
N LEU A 256 17.13 -22.85 -8.18
CA LEU A 256 16.14 -23.24 -9.18
C LEU A 256 16.87 -23.65 -10.45
N VAL A 257 17.08 -24.96 -10.59
CA VAL A 257 17.48 -25.62 -11.85
C VAL A 257 16.53 -25.24 -13.01
N SER A 258 15.40 -24.57 -12.74
CA SER A 258 14.48 -24.09 -13.75
C SER A 258 13.86 -22.72 -13.40
N ARG A 259 14.51 -21.65 -13.86
CA ARG A 259 13.77 -20.44 -14.27
C ARG A 259 12.67 -20.83 -15.29
N GLU A 260 13.00 -21.81 -16.14
CA GLU A 260 12.23 -22.41 -17.24
C GLU A 260 10.90 -23.08 -16.83
N ALA A 261 10.73 -23.52 -15.57
CA ALA A 261 9.56 -24.32 -15.18
C ALA A 261 8.55 -23.58 -14.28
N LEU A 262 8.89 -22.39 -13.77
CA LEU A 262 8.02 -21.66 -12.82
C LEU A 262 7.57 -20.29 -13.35
N CYS A 263 8.47 -19.50 -13.91
CA CYS A 263 8.12 -18.13 -14.33
C CYS A 263 7.46 -18.12 -15.72
N ASP A 264 8.01 -18.87 -16.67
CA ASP A 264 7.57 -18.80 -18.07
C ASP A 264 6.32 -19.65 -18.35
N THR A 265 6.12 -20.75 -17.62
CA THR A 265 5.03 -21.70 -17.86
C THR A 265 3.85 -21.56 -16.90
N ALA A 266 4.08 -21.07 -15.67
CA ALA A 266 3.09 -21.03 -14.60
C ALA A 266 3.23 -19.78 -13.68
N PRO A 267 3.26 -18.55 -14.24
CA PRO A 267 3.40 -17.35 -13.42
C PRO A 267 2.26 -17.26 -12.40
N GLY A 268 2.63 -17.01 -11.15
CA GLY A 268 1.71 -17.02 -10.03
C GLY A 268 2.08 -16.06 -8.90
N LEU A 269 1.16 -15.96 -7.95
CA LEU A 269 1.30 -15.20 -6.71
C LEU A 269 2.15 -15.99 -5.70
N LEU A 270 3.01 -15.30 -4.96
CA LEU A 270 3.75 -15.84 -3.82
C LEU A 270 3.02 -15.50 -2.53
N SER A 271 2.91 -16.47 -1.64
CA SER A 271 2.30 -16.28 -0.32
C SER A 271 3.02 -15.22 0.51
N LEU A 272 2.34 -14.73 1.54
CA LEU A 272 2.88 -13.81 2.54
C LEU A 272 2.73 -14.44 3.92
N SER A 273 3.13 -13.73 4.98
CA SER A 273 3.15 -14.28 6.34
C SER A 273 1.74 -14.64 6.83
N HIS A 274 1.66 -15.71 7.64
CA HIS A 274 0.49 -16.03 8.48
C HIS A 274 0.62 -15.51 9.91
N THR A 275 1.47 -14.50 10.10
CA THR A 275 1.61 -13.75 11.35
C THR A 275 1.23 -12.31 11.09
N TYR A 276 0.35 -11.74 11.89
CA TYR A 276 -0.06 -10.34 11.79
C TYR A 276 0.07 -9.63 13.14
N PHE A 277 -0.10 -8.31 13.13
CA PHE A 277 -0.05 -7.49 14.33
C PHE A 277 -1.35 -6.74 14.56
N PHE A 278 -1.72 -6.56 15.83
CA PHE A 278 -2.92 -5.82 16.23
C PHE A 278 -2.67 -5.05 17.54
N ILE A 279 -3.59 -4.12 17.86
CA ILE A 279 -3.59 -3.38 19.13
C ILE A 279 -4.58 -4.04 20.10
N SER A 280 -4.09 -4.40 21.28
CA SER A 280 -4.90 -4.89 22.40
C SER A 280 -5.06 -3.82 23.48
N PRO A 281 -6.27 -3.52 23.97
CA PRO A 281 -6.49 -2.59 25.07
C PRO A 281 -5.90 -3.04 26.42
N ALA A 282 -5.60 -4.33 26.57
CA ALA A 282 -5.13 -4.91 27.83
C ALA A 282 -3.59 -5.00 27.91
N GLU A 283 -3.07 -4.69 29.10
CA GLU A 283 -1.70 -5.01 29.50
C GLU A 283 -1.61 -6.52 29.76
N LEU A 284 -0.79 -7.21 28.94
CA LEU A 284 -0.41 -8.62 29.02
C LEU A 284 -1.35 -9.54 29.82
N ALA A 285 -2.38 -10.03 29.14
CA ALA A 285 -3.00 -11.33 29.41
C ALA A 285 -3.00 -12.14 28.11
N ASP A 286 -2.78 -13.45 28.24
CA ASP A 286 -2.50 -14.44 27.20
C ASP A 286 -3.16 -14.20 25.83
N ALA A 287 -2.38 -14.35 24.76
CA ALA A 287 -2.79 -14.08 23.37
C ALA A 287 -3.95 -14.97 22.85
N SER A 288 -4.31 -16.01 23.60
CA SER A 288 -5.35 -16.98 23.24
C SER A 288 -6.78 -16.51 23.44
N GLN A 289 -7.01 -15.39 24.16
CA GLN A 289 -8.38 -14.90 24.46
C GLN A 289 -8.76 -13.61 23.71
N ALA A 290 -7.82 -12.96 23.00
CA ALA A 290 -8.05 -11.66 22.37
C ALA A 290 -8.49 -11.71 20.89
N GLU A 291 -8.43 -12.89 20.24
CA GLU A 291 -8.74 -13.07 18.81
C GLU A 291 -10.16 -12.64 18.41
N GLN A 292 -11.13 -12.68 19.33
CA GLN A 292 -12.54 -12.35 19.04
C GLN A 292 -12.87 -10.84 19.09
N ALA A 293 -11.96 -9.98 19.56
CA ALA A 293 -12.24 -8.55 19.74
C ALA A 293 -11.71 -7.63 18.62
N ALA A 294 -10.84 -8.13 17.73
CA ALA A 294 -10.06 -7.29 16.80
C ALA A 294 -10.79 -6.85 15.51
N TYR A 295 -12.02 -7.30 15.26
CA TYR A 295 -12.75 -7.00 14.02
C TYR A 295 -13.66 -5.75 14.07
N CYS A 296 -13.66 -4.99 15.17
CA CYS A 296 -14.60 -3.88 15.33
C CYS A 296 -14.06 -2.76 16.23
N THR A 297 -13.05 -2.03 15.78
CA THR A 297 -12.68 -0.75 16.40
C THR A 297 -12.79 0.36 15.37
N LYS A 298 -13.80 1.22 15.56
CA LYS A 298 -13.91 2.49 14.84
C LYS A 298 -12.78 3.42 15.29
N PRO A 299 -12.20 4.23 14.39
CA PRO A 299 -11.22 5.24 14.76
C PRO A 299 -11.83 6.22 15.77
N LYS A 300 -11.09 6.54 16.85
CA LYS A 300 -11.45 7.63 17.76
C LYS A 300 -11.46 8.98 17.03
N ALA A 301 -12.35 9.87 17.47
CA ALA A 301 -12.59 11.16 16.84
C ALA A 301 -11.34 12.07 16.80
N PHE A 302 -11.05 12.57 15.60
CA PHE A 302 -9.93 13.43 15.19
C PHE A 302 -9.81 14.78 15.95
N GLU A 303 -10.87 15.24 16.62
CA GLU A 303 -10.93 16.60 17.18
C GLU A 303 -10.11 16.78 18.47
N GLU A 304 -9.71 15.70 19.16
CA GLU A 304 -8.88 15.79 20.37
C GLU A 304 -7.38 15.87 20.10
N GLU A 305 -6.87 15.31 18.99
CA GLU A 305 -5.44 15.31 18.64
C GLU A 305 -4.91 16.73 18.35
N ILE A 306 -5.72 17.59 17.72
CA ILE A 306 -5.31 18.97 17.36
C ILE A 306 -5.08 19.84 18.62
N LYS A 307 -5.70 19.51 19.76
CA LYS A 307 -5.56 20.31 20.99
C LYS A 307 -4.26 20.04 21.75
N GLN A 308 -3.54 18.95 21.47
CA GLN A 308 -2.33 18.56 22.22
C GLN A 308 -1.01 19.04 21.60
N GLU A 309 -1.01 19.63 20.39
CA GLU A 309 0.20 20.08 19.68
C GLU A 309 0.92 21.32 20.26
N ASN A 310 0.63 21.72 21.51
CA ASN A 310 1.28 22.86 22.18
C ASN A 310 2.56 22.51 22.98
N LYS A 311 3.23 21.38 22.70
CA LYS A 311 4.56 21.10 23.28
C LYS A 311 5.67 21.35 22.25
N LYS A 312 6.61 22.20 22.65
CA LYS A 312 7.79 22.71 21.92
C LYS A 312 8.74 21.60 21.44
N VAL A 313 8.36 20.82 20.44
CA VAL A 313 9.31 20.03 19.63
C VAL A 313 9.55 20.81 18.34
N PRO A 314 10.80 21.05 17.91
CA PRO A 314 11.06 21.67 16.61
C PRO A 314 10.33 20.89 15.51
N PHE A 315 9.58 21.58 14.65
CA PHE A 315 8.75 20.99 13.60
C PHE A 315 9.50 19.92 12.76
N ALA A 316 10.80 20.13 12.51
CA ALA A 316 11.64 19.18 11.79
C ALA A 316 11.87 17.85 12.54
N GLU A 317 11.96 17.86 13.87
CA GLU A 317 12.18 16.64 14.67
C GLU A 317 10.87 15.87 14.91
N ALA A 318 9.74 16.58 15.03
CA ALA A 318 8.43 15.97 15.24
C ALA A 318 7.90 15.24 13.98
N TRP A 319 8.25 15.73 12.79
CA TRP A 319 7.71 15.19 11.52
C TRP A 319 8.42 13.91 11.06
N HIS A 320 9.69 13.73 11.38
CA HIS A 320 10.47 12.61 10.86
C HIS A 320 10.25 11.27 11.60
N ASN A 321 9.83 11.31 12.88
CA ASN A 321 9.52 10.14 13.71
C ASN A 321 8.60 10.53 14.89
N PRO A 322 7.29 10.75 14.69
CA PRO A 322 6.40 11.08 15.79
C PRO A 322 6.26 9.88 16.73
N GLN A 323 6.56 10.06 18.02
CA GLN A 323 6.33 8.99 18.99
C GLN A 323 4.83 8.82 19.25
N ILE A 324 4.35 7.59 19.17
CA ILE A 324 2.93 7.25 19.30
C ILE A 324 2.81 6.42 20.58
N PRO A 325 2.51 7.06 21.71
CA PRO A 325 2.44 6.34 22.96
C PRO A 325 1.19 5.43 22.98
N PRO A 326 1.17 4.37 23.80
CA PRO A 326 0.08 3.39 23.83
C PRO A 326 -1.32 4.01 23.93
N GLU A 327 -1.48 5.08 24.72
CA GLU A 327 -2.73 5.80 24.90
C GLU A 327 -3.29 6.38 23.59
N ASN A 328 -2.41 6.87 22.71
CA ASN A 328 -2.82 7.49 21.45
C ASN A 328 -3.26 6.42 20.45
N ARG A 329 -2.57 5.28 20.41
CA ARG A 329 -2.97 4.15 19.53
C ARG A 329 -4.05 3.23 20.12
N GLY A 330 -4.50 3.49 21.35
CA GLY A 330 -5.58 2.74 22.00
C GLY A 330 -5.17 1.41 22.64
N GLY A 331 -3.87 1.17 22.86
CA GLY A 331 -3.37 -0.01 23.56
C GLY A 331 -1.97 -0.47 23.15
N TYR A 332 -1.73 -1.77 23.36
CA TYR A 332 -0.45 -2.44 23.20
C TYR A 332 -0.39 -3.31 21.95
N ILE A 333 0.74 -3.31 21.25
CA ILE A 333 0.98 -4.12 20.06
C ILE A 333 1.13 -5.58 20.47
N ARG A 334 0.44 -6.45 19.73
CA ARG A 334 0.47 -7.91 19.90
C ARG A 334 0.61 -8.59 18.56
N GLN A 335 1.18 -9.78 18.59
CA GLN A 335 1.28 -10.69 17.46
C GLN A 335 0.08 -11.66 17.48
N GLY A 336 -0.52 -11.92 16.32
CA GLY A 336 -1.61 -12.86 16.11
C GLY A 336 -1.33 -13.84 14.97
N LYS A 337 -2.23 -14.81 14.77
CA LYS A 337 -2.13 -15.85 13.74
C LYS A 337 -3.23 -15.73 12.68
N GLY A 338 -2.84 -15.72 11.42
CA GLY A 338 -3.74 -15.51 10.28
C GLY A 338 -3.09 -14.74 9.15
N PRO A 339 -3.75 -14.61 7.99
CA PRO A 339 -3.19 -13.95 6.81
C PRO A 339 -2.79 -12.51 7.15
N CYS A 340 -1.52 -12.19 6.95
CA CYS A 340 -0.99 -10.88 7.31
C CYS A 340 -1.46 -9.80 6.30
N PRO A 341 -2.00 -8.66 6.79
CA PRO A 341 -2.39 -7.58 5.91
C PRO A 341 -1.17 -6.93 5.24
N PHE A 342 -1.37 -6.43 4.04
CA PHE A 342 -0.39 -5.67 3.28
C PHE A 342 -1.08 -4.51 2.54
N TYR A 343 -0.29 -3.63 1.95
CA TYR A 343 -0.78 -2.48 1.21
C TYR A 343 -0.21 -2.47 -0.20
N VAL A 344 -1.02 -2.01 -1.15
CA VAL A 344 -0.64 -1.85 -2.55
C VAL A 344 -0.33 -0.39 -2.87
N PRO A 345 0.51 -0.08 -3.88
CA PRO A 345 0.78 1.31 -4.28
C PRO A 345 -0.46 2.06 -4.79
N GLY A 346 -1.43 1.33 -5.37
CA GLY A 346 -2.73 1.87 -5.79
C GLY A 346 -3.26 1.31 -7.11
N GLY A 347 -4.53 1.61 -7.40
CA GLY A 347 -5.17 1.32 -8.68
C GLY A 347 -5.09 -0.15 -9.09
N ARG A 348 -4.39 -0.41 -10.21
CA ARG A 348 -4.31 -1.72 -10.88
C ARG A 348 -3.45 -2.79 -10.18
N PHE A 349 -2.71 -2.42 -9.13
CA PHE A 349 -1.80 -3.33 -8.45
C PHE A 349 -2.52 -4.10 -7.36
N ASN A 350 -2.35 -5.43 -7.34
CA ASN A 350 -2.93 -6.31 -6.33
C ASN A 350 -1.85 -7.03 -5.49
N GLU A 351 -0.59 -6.71 -5.74
CA GLU A 351 0.60 -7.31 -5.13
C GLU A 351 1.26 -6.37 -4.11
N MET A 352 1.95 -6.94 -3.14
CA MET A 352 2.78 -6.18 -2.20
C MET A 352 4.10 -5.81 -2.87
N TYR A 353 4.45 -4.52 -2.87
CA TYR A 353 5.70 -4.00 -3.44
C TYR A 353 6.75 -3.72 -2.37
N GLY A 354 8.03 -3.97 -2.69
CA GLY A 354 9.15 -3.87 -1.74
C GLY A 354 9.35 -2.48 -1.12
N TRP A 355 9.92 -1.53 -1.87
CA TRP A 355 10.28 -0.20 -1.34
C TRP A 355 9.07 0.72 -1.06
N ASP A 356 7.99 0.65 -1.84
CA ASP A 356 6.74 1.39 -1.59
C ASP A 356 6.21 1.11 -0.18
N SER A 357 6.35 -0.14 0.28
CA SER A 357 5.92 -0.57 1.61
C SER A 357 6.56 0.23 2.74
N TYR A 358 7.81 0.70 2.58
CA TYR A 358 8.44 1.57 3.58
C TYR A 358 7.71 2.90 3.71
N PHE A 359 7.43 3.56 2.57
CA PHE A 359 6.76 4.86 2.57
C PHE A 359 5.29 4.76 3.00
N ILE A 360 4.62 3.65 2.66
CA ILE A 360 3.28 3.35 3.14
C ILE A 360 3.29 3.13 4.66
N ALA A 361 4.23 2.33 5.18
CA ALA A 361 4.38 2.11 6.62
C ALA A 361 4.63 3.43 7.37
N LYS A 362 5.49 4.31 6.85
CA LYS A 362 5.65 5.69 7.35
C LYS A 362 4.31 6.44 7.42
N GLY A 363 3.54 6.43 6.33
CA GLY A 363 2.22 7.08 6.28
C GLY A 363 1.22 6.49 7.29
N LEU A 364 1.25 5.18 7.51
CA LEU A 364 0.42 4.48 8.50
C LEU A 364 0.82 4.83 9.93
N ILE A 365 2.12 4.93 10.22
CA ILE A 365 2.63 5.43 11.51
C ILE A 365 2.10 6.84 11.76
N LEU A 366 2.26 7.78 10.81
CA LEU A 366 1.70 9.13 10.90
C LEU A 366 0.16 9.15 11.05
N SER A 367 -0.50 8.06 10.64
CA SER A 367 -1.94 7.87 10.74
C SER A 367 -2.37 7.08 11.97
N ASN A 368 -1.46 6.86 12.94
CA ASN A 368 -1.72 6.12 14.17
C ASN A 368 -2.13 4.65 13.96
N GLN A 369 -1.66 4.04 12.86
CA GLN A 369 -1.93 2.66 12.45
C GLN A 369 -0.67 1.79 12.57
N LEU A 370 -0.06 1.79 13.76
CA LEU A 370 1.24 1.16 13.97
C LEU A 370 1.21 -0.36 13.79
N SER A 371 0.13 -1.05 14.16
CA SER A 371 -0.02 -2.50 13.95
C SER A 371 -0.02 -2.89 12.46
N GLU A 372 -0.54 -2.03 11.60
CA GLU A 372 -0.54 -2.23 10.15
C GLU A 372 0.87 -2.06 9.59
N ALA A 373 1.63 -1.08 10.10
CA ALA A 373 3.05 -0.91 9.75
C ALA A 373 3.93 -2.09 10.21
N PHE A 374 3.65 -2.67 11.38
CA PHE A 374 4.29 -3.92 11.83
C PHE A 374 3.95 -5.11 10.92
N SER A 375 2.70 -5.20 10.46
CA SER A 375 2.27 -6.25 9.53
C SER A 375 2.98 -6.13 8.17
N ILE A 376 3.21 -4.91 7.68
CA ILE A 376 4.07 -4.68 6.51
C ILE A 376 5.48 -5.22 6.75
N ALA A 377 6.13 -4.86 7.87
CA ALA A 377 7.47 -5.33 8.18
C ALA A 377 7.54 -6.86 8.32
N GLU A 378 6.49 -7.48 8.87
CA GLU A 378 6.38 -8.93 8.98
C GLU A 378 6.33 -9.62 7.62
N ASN A 379 5.58 -9.08 6.67
CA ASN A 379 5.56 -9.59 5.31
C ASN A 379 6.90 -9.43 4.60
N LEU A 380 7.59 -8.29 4.79
CA LEU A 380 8.94 -8.10 4.24
C LEU A 380 9.95 -9.09 4.83
N ARG A 381 9.92 -9.29 6.16
CA ARG A 381 10.74 -10.29 6.87
C ARG A 381 10.47 -11.69 6.32
N TYR A 382 9.20 -12.07 6.17
CA TYR A 382 8.79 -13.35 5.61
C TYR A 382 9.33 -13.55 4.19
N GLN A 383 9.30 -12.53 3.33
CA GLN A 383 9.88 -12.64 1.98
C GLN A 383 11.39 -12.90 2.03
N ILE A 384 12.12 -12.26 2.94
CA ILE A 384 13.55 -12.52 3.11
C ILE A 384 13.79 -13.98 3.53
N GLU A 385 13.02 -14.50 4.50
CA GLU A 385 13.19 -15.88 4.96
C GLU A 385 12.76 -16.93 3.93
N ALA A 386 11.63 -16.70 3.27
CA ALA A 386 11.03 -17.64 2.34
C ALA A 386 11.66 -17.61 0.94
N TYR A 387 12.02 -16.41 0.47
CA TYR A 387 12.44 -16.16 -0.92
C TYR A 387 13.86 -15.59 -1.02
N GLY A 388 14.50 -15.36 0.13
CA GLY A 388 15.88 -14.94 0.26
C GLY A 388 16.10 -13.42 0.13
N LYS A 389 15.08 -12.64 -0.18
CA LYS A 389 15.16 -11.18 -0.34
C LYS A 389 13.77 -10.55 -0.27
N ILE A 390 13.71 -9.23 -0.08
CA ILE A 390 12.51 -8.47 -0.44
C ILE A 390 12.36 -8.47 -1.96
N LEU A 391 11.22 -8.97 -2.43
CA LEU A 391 10.91 -9.06 -3.84
C LEU A 391 10.48 -7.69 -4.38
N ASN A 392 10.57 -7.51 -5.70
CA ASN A 392 10.01 -6.32 -6.32
C ASN A 392 8.50 -6.24 -6.01
N ALA A 393 7.77 -7.29 -6.37
CA ALA A 393 6.48 -7.62 -5.79
C ALA A 393 6.35 -9.14 -5.57
N ASN A 394 5.36 -9.60 -4.81
CA ASN A 394 5.19 -11.02 -4.45
C ASN A 394 4.61 -11.89 -5.60
N ARG A 395 5.27 -11.87 -6.77
CA ARG A 395 4.97 -12.72 -7.92
C ARG A 395 6.20 -13.53 -8.31
N SER A 396 5.96 -14.73 -8.83
CA SER A 396 6.99 -15.67 -9.30
C SER A 396 8.02 -15.03 -10.25
N TYR A 397 7.60 -14.24 -11.24
CA TYR A 397 8.49 -13.57 -12.19
C TYR A 397 9.34 -12.43 -11.57
N TYR A 398 9.08 -12.06 -10.31
CA TYR A 398 9.93 -11.15 -9.52
C TYR A 398 10.87 -11.88 -8.53
N LEU A 399 10.91 -13.22 -8.51
CA LEU A 399 11.79 -13.98 -7.61
C LEU A 399 13.27 -13.59 -7.70
N PHE A 400 13.70 -13.07 -8.85
CA PHE A 400 15.09 -12.68 -9.12
C PHE A 400 15.34 -11.16 -9.06
N ARG A 401 14.29 -10.36 -8.82
CA ARG A 401 14.35 -8.89 -8.84
C ARG A 401 14.02 -8.35 -7.46
N GLY A 402 14.91 -7.53 -6.91
CA GLY A 402 14.70 -6.80 -5.66
C GLY A 402 14.32 -5.34 -5.88
N ASN A 403 14.35 -4.58 -4.79
CA ASN A 403 14.15 -3.13 -4.72
C ASN A 403 15.19 -2.52 -3.75
N PRO A 404 15.33 -1.18 -3.66
CA PRO A 404 16.19 -0.55 -2.65
C PRO A 404 15.91 -1.06 -1.21
N PRO A 405 16.93 -1.51 -0.45
CA PRO A 405 16.73 -2.12 0.86
C PRO A 405 16.48 -1.08 1.95
N LEU A 406 15.23 -0.96 2.38
CA LEU A 406 14.79 -0.04 3.45
C LEU A 406 14.28 -0.78 4.71
N PHE A 407 14.43 -2.11 4.76
CA PHE A 407 13.87 -2.95 5.81
C PHE A 407 14.46 -2.65 7.20
N SER A 408 15.77 -2.52 7.31
CA SER A 408 16.43 -2.20 8.58
C SER A 408 15.98 -0.84 9.14
N THR A 409 15.83 0.15 8.27
CA THR A 409 15.32 1.48 8.64
C THR A 409 13.88 1.40 9.14
N LEU A 410 13.02 0.64 8.47
CA LEU A 410 11.64 0.41 8.91
C LEU A 410 11.59 -0.22 10.31
N VAL A 411 12.34 -1.31 10.53
CA VAL A 411 12.29 -2.03 11.81
C VAL A 411 12.85 -1.19 12.95
N VAL A 412 13.95 -0.46 12.74
CA VAL A 412 14.50 0.46 13.76
C VAL A 412 13.48 1.50 14.19
N GLU A 413 12.75 2.06 13.22
CA GLU A 413 11.67 3.00 13.51
C GLU A 413 10.54 2.35 14.30
N LEU A 414 10.04 1.20 13.85
CA LEU A 414 8.96 0.47 14.54
C LEU A 414 9.32 0.16 16.00
N ILE A 415 10.54 -0.29 16.27
CA ILE A 415 11.04 -0.59 17.62
C ILE A 415 11.11 0.68 18.49
N SER A 416 11.35 1.85 17.88
CA SER A 416 11.37 3.12 18.61
C SER A 416 10.02 3.47 19.24
N HIS A 417 8.91 3.03 18.64
CA HIS A 417 7.55 3.23 19.16
C HIS A 417 7.09 2.18 20.19
N LEU A 418 7.92 1.17 20.46
CA LEU A 418 7.60 0.12 21.43
C LEU A 418 7.95 0.56 22.85
N THR A 419 7.08 0.22 23.80
CA THR A 419 7.41 0.28 25.23
C THR A 419 8.43 -0.80 25.61
N ALA A 420 9.06 -0.69 26.78
CA ALA A 420 9.97 -1.74 27.27
C ALA A 420 9.27 -3.11 27.37
N GLN A 421 8.02 -3.13 27.81
CA GLN A 421 7.23 -4.36 27.94
C GLN A 421 6.93 -4.99 26.56
N GLU A 422 6.60 -4.18 25.56
CA GLU A 422 6.34 -4.68 24.20
C GLU A 422 7.61 -5.22 23.56
N ARG A 423 8.75 -4.54 23.74
CA ARG A 423 10.06 -5.05 23.30
C ARG A 423 10.35 -6.42 23.89
N ASN A 424 10.09 -6.62 25.18
CA ASN A 424 10.26 -7.93 25.81
C ASN A 424 9.28 -8.97 25.23
N SER A 425 8.01 -8.61 25.02
CA SER A 425 7.03 -9.56 24.46
C SER A 425 7.27 -9.90 22.98
N LEU A 426 7.96 -9.02 22.24
CA LEU A 426 8.27 -9.16 20.82
C LEU A 426 9.74 -9.52 20.59
N GLU A 427 10.49 -9.90 21.63
CA GLU A 427 11.92 -10.19 21.54
C GLU A 427 12.22 -11.22 20.44
N GLY A 428 11.51 -12.35 20.41
CA GLY A 428 11.70 -13.36 19.38
C GLY A 428 11.31 -12.93 17.97
N TRP A 429 10.45 -11.91 17.80
CA TRP A 429 10.20 -11.31 16.49
C TRP A 429 11.32 -10.36 16.09
N ILE A 430 11.82 -9.55 17.04
CA ILE A 430 12.93 -8.62 16.83
C ILE A 430 14.20 -9.38 16.44
N GLU A 431 14.52 -10.49 17.11
CA GLU A 431 15.66 -11.36 16.76
C GLU A 431 15.58 -11.84 15.32
N LYS A 432 14.43 -12.37 14.89
CA LYS A 432 14.21 -12.80 13.51
C LYS A 432 14.28 -11.65 12.51
N ALA A 433 13.81 -10.47 12.89
CA ALA A 433 13.94 -9.28 12.05
C ALA A 433 15.42 -8.89 11.86
N VAL A 434 16.26 -9.00 12.90
CA VAL A 434 17.70 -8.78 12.80
C VAL A 434 18.36 -9.82 11.90
N ASP A 435 18.01 -11.11 12.06
CA ASP A 435 18.51 -12.18 11.19
C ASP A 435 18.14 -11.94 9.71
N ALA A 436 16.92 -11.47 9.45
CA ALA A 436 16.48 -11.08 8.12
C ALA A 436 17.25 -9.88 7.57
N MET A 437 17.55 -8.85 8.38
CA MET A 437 18.39 -7.72 7.95
C MET A 437 19.79 -8.17 7.54
N ILE A 438 20.40 -9.08 8.31
CA ILE A 438 21.72 -9.64 8.01
C ILE A 438 21.66 -10.45 6.71
N SER A 439 20.63 -11.28 6.55
CA SER A 439 20.41 -12.09 5.35
C SER A 439 20.23 -11.22 4.09
N GLU A 440 19.45 -10.15 4.19
CA GLU A 440 19.27 -9.19 3.10
C GLU A 440 20.58 -8.43 2.78
N TYR A 441 21.37 -8.06 3.79
CA TYR A 441 22.68 -7.45 3.54
C TYR A 441 23.59 -8.36 2.71
N TYR A 442 23.70 -9.65 3.07
CA TYR A 442 24.49 -10.61 2.30
C TYR A 442 23.93 -10.86 0.89
N TYR A 443 22.61 -10.75 0.71
CA TYR A 443 22.01 -10.77 -0.63
C TYR A 443 22.56 -9.69 -1.54
N PHE A 444 22.59 -8.44 -1.05
CA PHE A 444 23.13 -7.32 -1.81
C PHE A 444 24.64 -7.41 -1.97
N HIS A 445 25.35 -7.96 -0.98
CA HIS A 445 26.81 -8.13 -1.05
C HIS A 445 27.28 -8.98 -2.25
N ARG A 446 26.40 -9.77 -2.89
CA ARG A 446 26.69 -10.46 -4.16
C ARG A 446 27.07 -9.51 -5.31
N GLY A 447 26.60 -8.25 -5.26
CA GLY A 447 26.96 -7.21 -6.22
C GLY A 447 28.11 -6.31 -5.75
N TYR A 448 28.81 -6.67 -4.67
CA TYR A 448 29.90 -5.87 -4.12
C TYR A 448 31.13 -5.89 -5.04
N ASN A 449 31.72 -4.72 -5.23
CA ASN A 449 32.97 -4.54 -5.96
C ASN A 449 34.08 -4.17 -4.96
N GLU A 450 35.12 -5.00 -4.89
CA GLU A 450 36.23 -4.82 -3.96
C GLU A 450 37.08 -3.58 -4.24
N GLU A 451 37.20 -3.17 -5.51
CA GLU A 451 38.06 -2.04 -5.91
C GLU A 451 37.47 -0.69 -5.50
N ILE A 452 36.15 -0.52 -5.63
CA ILE A 452 35.46 0.74 -5.30
C ILE A 452 34.71 0.69 -3.96
N HIS A 453 34.66 -0.47 -3.30
CA HIS A 453 33.96 -0.70 -2.04
C HIS A 453 32.46 -0.36 -2.09
N LEU A 454 31.82 -0.52 -3.25
CA LEU A 454 30.40 -0.25 -3.46
C LEU A 454 29.69 -1.48 -4.01
N THR A 455 28.39 -1.55 -3.73
CA THR A 455 27.51 -2.60 -4.24
C THR A 455 26.68 -2.06 -5.40
N ARG A 456 26.70 -2.77 -6.53
CA ARG A 456 25.80 -2.51 -7.66
C ARG A 456 24.53 -3.34 -7.54
N HIS A 457 23.44 -2.85 -8.13
CA HIS A 457 22.24 -3.67 -8.27
C HIS A 457 22.50 -4.77 -9.32
N ALA A 458 22.61 -6.01 -8.88
CA ALA A 458 22.92 -7.17 -9.71
C ALA A 458 21.83 -8.25 -9.54
N PRO A 459 20.69 -8.12 -10.24
CA PRO A 459 19.65 -9.14 -10.19
C PRO A 459 20.15 -10.43 -10.87
N GLY A 460 19.71 -11.58 -10.38
CA GLY A 460 20.10 -12.89 -10.95
C GLY A 460 19.16 -13.39 -12.05
N GLY A 461 18.27 -12.53 -12.54
CA GLY A 461 17.29 -12.89 -13.58
C GLY A 461 17.99 -12.99 -14.92
N LYS A 462 17.63 -14.01 -15.70
CA LYS A 462 18.03 -14.12 -17.11
C LYS A 462 16.82 -13.81 -17.99
N GLY A 463 17.02 -13.73 -19.30
CA GLY A 463 15.92 -13.72 -20.28
C GLY A 463 15.01 -12.49 -20.25
N ILE A 464 14.02 -12.47 -21.13
CA ILE A 464 13.16 -11.30 -21.33
C ILE A 464 12.06 -11.24 -20.25
N PRO A 465 11.88 -10.09 -19.55
CA PRO A 465 10.86 -9.91 -18.52
C PRO A 465 9.42 -10.12 -19.03
N LEU A 466 8.66 -10.98 -18.34
CA LEU A 466 7.31 -11.41 -18.73
C LEU A 466 6.23 -10.35 -18.46
N GLU A 467 6.46 -9.44 -17.53
CA GLU A 467 5.48 -8.45 -17.08
C GLU A 467 5.35 -7.24 -18.02
N THR A 468 6.22 -7.16 -19.02
CA THR A 468 6.27 -6.04 -19.96
C THR A 468 5.21 -6.19 -21.04
N GLU A 469 4.80 -5.06 -21.60
CA GLU A 469 3.83 -5.05 -22.69
C GLU A 469 4.37 -5.79 -23.92
N GLU A 470 3.49 -6.46 -24.66
CA GLU A 470 3.89 -7.12 -25.89
C GLU A 470 4.53 -6.11 -26.86
N GLY A 471 5.69 -6.47 -27.41
CA GLY A 471 6.45 -5.60 -28.30
C GLY A 471 7.42 -4.63 -27.64
N HIS A 472 7.45 -4.55 -26.30
CA HIS A 472 8.34 -3.64 -25.57
C HIS A 472 9.82 -3.78 -25.98
N PHE A 473 10.28 -5.02 -26.21
CA PHE A 473 11.67 -5.33 -26.57
C PHE A 473 11.92 -5.48 -28.08
N PHE A 474 10.91 -5.28 -28.94
CA PHE A 474 11.07 -5.51 -30.39
C PHE A 474 12.12 -4.61 -31.01
N ALA A 475 12.16 -3.33 -30.61
CA ALA A 475 13.16 -2.39 -31.15
C ALA A 475 14.59 -2.81 -30.79
N ALA A 476 14.83 -3.19 -29.53
CA ALA A 476 16.14 -3.65 -29.06
C ALA A 476 16.57 -4.94 -29.76
N ILE A 477 15.66 -5.91 -29.92
CA ILE A 477 15.96 -7.16 -30.63
C ILE A 477 16.31 -6.89 -32.09
N ARG A 478 15.61 -5.97 -32.78
CA ARG A 478 15.93 -5.60 -34.16
C ARG A 478 17.30 -4.93 -34.31
N GLU A 479 17.75 -4.22 -33.29
CA GLU A 479 19.06 -3.57 -33.28
C GLU A 479 20.19 -4.56 -32.99
N ILE A 480 19.96 -5.49 -32.06
CA ILE A 480 20.98 -6.43 -31.57
C ILE A 480 21.09 -7.66 -32.47
N VAL A 481 19.98 -8.17 -33.00
CA VAL A 481 19.96 -9.40 -33.82
C VAL A 481 20.03 -9.01 -35.30
N PRO A 482 21.15 -9.27 -36.01
CA PRO A 482 21.37 -8.74 -37.37
C PRO A 482 20.30 -9.15 -38.39
N GLU A 483 19.75 -10.35 -38.25
CA GLU A 483 18.71 -10.88 -39.14
C GLU A 483 17.31 -10.35 -38.83
N ALA A 484 17.13 -9.70 -37.67
CA ALA A 484 15.82 -9.32 -37.15
C ALA A 484 15.26 -8.01 -37.74
N ALA A 485 16.06 -7.24 -38.48
CA ALA A 485 15.66 -5.92 -39.00
C ALA A 485 14.30 -5.92 -39.70
N ASN A 486 13.98 -6.98 -40.45
CA ASN A 486 12.73 -7.15 -41.20
C ASN A 486 11.78 -8.19 -40.61
N TRP A 487 12.04 -8.72 -39.41
CA TRP A 487 11.18 -9.69 -38.76
C TRP A 487 9.81 -9.09 -38.42
N SER A 488 8.76 -9.88 -38.67
CA SER A 488 7.41 -9.57 -38.23
C SER A 488 7.30 -9.68 -36.71
N ALA A 489 6.19 -9.18 -36.14
CA ALA A 489 5.91 -9.36 -34.71
C ALA A 489 5.86 -10.85 -34.32
N SER A 490 5.38 -11.72 -35.21
CA SER A 490 5.33 -13.17 -34.99
C SER A 490 6.73 -13.77 -34.90
N ASP A 491 7.62 -13.40 -35.83
CA ASP A 491 9.00 -13.90 -35.85
C ASP A 491 9.78 -13.44 -34.61
N LEU A 492 9.56 -12.19 -34.19
CA LEU A 492 10.14 -11.66 -32.94
C LEU A 492 9.63 -12.40 -31.71
N ASN A 493 8.32 -12.63 -31.60
CA ASN A 493 7.76 -13.41 -30.50
C ASN A 493 8.28 -14.86 -30.48
N GLU A 494 8.46 -15.48 -31.65
CA GLU A 494 9.07 -16.81 -31.75
C GLU A 494 10.54 -16.78 -31.28
N TYR A 495 11.32 -15.78 -31.71
CA TYR A 495 12.69 -15.58 -31.24
C TYR A 495 12.76 -15.42 -29.73
N ILE A 496 11.90 -14.57 -29.14
CA ILE A 496 11.83 -14.37 -27.68
C ILE A 496 11.55 -15.69 -26.98
N ALA A 497 10.61 -16.50 -27.50
CA ALA A 497 10.29 -17.79 -26.94
C ALA A 497 11.48 -18.76 -27.00
N LYS A 498 12.21 -18.80 -28.12
CA LYS A 498 13.44 -19.61 -28.27
C LYS A 498 14.56 -19.13 -27.34
N TYR A 499 14.77 -17.82 -27.24
CA TYR A 499 15.74 -17.20 -26.35
C TYR A 499 15.46 -17.53 -24.88
N ASN A 500 14.21 -17.39 -24.44
CA ASN A 500 13.81 -17.71 -23.07
C ASN A 500 13.96 -19.21 -22.73
N ARG A 501 13.81 -20.11 -23.71
CA ARG A 501 14.07 -21.55 -23.56
C ARG A 501 15.55 -21.94 -23.68
N GLY A 502 16.44 -20.98 -23.92
CA GLY A 502 17.86 -21.23 -24.13
C GLY A 502 18.19 -21.94 -25.45
N GLU A 503 17.24 -22.04 -26.39
CA GLU A 503 17.46 -22.61 -27.72
C GLU A 503 18.31 -21.68 -28.61
N VAL A 504 18.30 -20.38 -28.30
CA VAL A 504 19.13 -19.35 -28.93
C VAL A 504 19.84 -18.56 -27.84
N VAL A 505 21.12 -18.25 -28.06
CA VAL A 505 21.96 -17.50 -27.13
C VAL A 505 22.42 -16.21 -27.80
N SER A 506 22.34 -15.09 -27.07
CA SER A 506 22.85 -13.78 -27.50
C SER A 506 23.45 -13.06 -26.30
N GLU A 507 24.79 -12.94 -26.27
CA GLU A 507 25.50 -12.28 -25.18
C GLU A 507 25.18 -10.78 -25.12
N GLU A 508 25.06 -10.13 -26.28
CA GLU A 508 24.71 -8.71 -26.40
C GLU A 508 23.30 -8.42 -25.85
N LEU A 509 22.33 -9.30 -26.14
CA LEU A 509 20.98 -9.18 -25.60
C LEU A 509 20.96 -9.41 -24.08
N GLU A 510 21.71 -10.39 -23.58
CA GLU A 510 21.81 -10.62 -22.13
C GLU A 510 22.49 -9.44 -21.42
N GLU A 511 23.53 -8.85 -22.01
CA GLU A 511 24.18 -7.64 -21.49
C GLU A 511 23.21 -6.45 -21.49
N PHE A 512 22.41 -6.26 -22.55
CA PHE A 512 21.37 -5.23 -22.61
C PHE A 512 20.33 -5.41 -21.51
N LEU A 513 19.89 -6.65 -21.25
CA LEU A 513 18.89 -6.96 -20.22
C LEU A 513 19.42 -6.85 -18.78
N THR A 514 20.74 -6.97 -18.60
CA THR A 514 21.41 -6.96 -17.28
C THR A 514 21.87 -5.56 -16.87
N LYS A 515 22.11 -4.66 -17.83
CA LYS A 515 22.38 -3.24 -17.60
C LYS A 515 21.13 -2.51 -17.12
#